data_AF-A0A950RGX4-F1
#
_entry.id   AF-A0A950RGX4-F1
#
_cell.length_a   1.000
_cell.length_b   1.000
_cell.length_c   1.000
_cell.angle_alpha   90.00
_cell.angle_beta   90.00
_cell.angle_gamma   90.00
#
_symmetry.space_group_name_H-M   'P 1'
#
loop_
_entity.id
_entity.type
_entity.pdbx_description
1 polymer ?
#
loop_
_entity_poly.entity_id
_entity_poly.type
_entity_poly.pdbx_seq_one_letter_code
_entity_poly.pdbx_strand_id
1 'polypeptide(L)'
;MSKPGPNQALRHATILIAAGVLATTLAQTDVLARLPLQNLLKNELHLDRTANSAFFFWAGLAWYVKPLAGVLTDAFPLFGSRRRGYLLAGATLAALGWLAMGVTRHDYRHLLL
;
A
#
# COMPACT_ATOMS: atom_id res chain seq x y z
N MET A 1 -2.16 -27.10 26.55
CA MET A 1 -1.82 -26.25 25.38
C MET A 1 -0.35 -26.52 25.05
N SER A 2 -0.07 -27.46 24.14
CA SER A 2 1.31 -27.87 23.83
C SER A 2 2.02 -26.74 23.07
N LYS A 3 3.20 -26.32 23.55
CA LYS A 3 4.03 -25.36 22.83
C LYS A 3 4.46 -26.01 21.51
N PRO A 4 4.26 -25.38 20.35
CA PRO A 4 4.65 -25.95 19.07
C PRO A 4 6.17 -26.19 19.08
N GLY A 5 6.61 -27.33 18.54
CA GLY A 5 8.03 -27.63 18.40
C GLY A 5 8.73 -26.55 17.57
N PRO A 6 10.03 -26.27 17.81
CA PRO A 6 10.75 -25.16 17.17
C PRO A 6 10.64 -25.16 15.63
N ASN A 7 10.57 -26.35 15.02
CA ASN A 7 10.42 -26.50 13.57
C ASN A 7 9.03 -26.07 13.04
N GLN A 8 7.98 -26.29 13.83
CA GLN A 8 6.61 -25.92 13.46
C GLN A 8 6.38 -24.40 13.61
N ALA A 9 6.98 -23.79 14.63
CA ALA A 9 6.98 -22.34 14.80
C ALA A 9 7.70 -21.62 13.64
N LEU A 10 8.85 -22.15 13.21
CA LEU A 10 9.60 -21.67 12.04
C LEU A 10 8.78 -21.77 10.75
N ARG A 11 8.16 -22.93 10.49
CA ARG A 11 7.33 -23.12 9.30
C ARG A 11 6.17 -22.13 9.23
N HIS A 12 5.46 -21.91 10.34
CA HIS A 12 4.37 -20.93 10.40
C HIS A 12 4.86 -19.50 10.20
N ALA A 13 6.01 -19.14 10.79
CA ALA A 13 6.61 -17.81 10.59
C ALA A 13 7.00 -17.59 9.12
N THR A 14 7.63 -18.58 8.48
CA THR A 14 8.01 -18.49 7.06
C THR A 14 6.80 -18.31 6.16
N ILE A 15 5.73 -19.11 6.38
CA ILE A 15 4.50 -18.99 5.58
C ILE A 15 3.86 -17.60 5.78
N LEU A 16 3.78 -17.12 7.02
CA LEU A 16 3.21 -15.80 7.32
C LEU A 16 3.99 -14.68 6.64
N ILE A 17 5.33 -14.73 6.71
CA ILE A 17 6.20 -13.72 6.09
C ILE A 17 6.08 -13.80 4.57
N ALA A 18 6.15 -14.99 3.97
CA ALA A 18 6.05 -15.16 2.52
C ALA A 18 4.69 -14.65 2.00
N ALA A 19 3.59 -15.01 2.65
CA ALA A 19 2.26 -14.53 2.30
C ALA A 19 2.14 -13.01 2.46
N GLY A 20 2.69 -12.45 3.56
CA GLY A 20 2.68 -11.01 3.80
C GLY A 20 3.51 -10.23 2.77
N VAL A 21 4.70 -10.72 2.44
CA VAL A 21 5.57 -10.12 1.41
C VAL A 21 4.87 -10.17 0.05
N LEU A 22 4.29 -11.32 -0.33
CA LEU A 22 3.54 -11.41 -1.58
C LEU A 22 2.35 -10.45 -1.62
N ALA A 23 1.51 -10.43 -0.59
CA ALA A 23 0.34 -9.56 -0.53
C ALA A 23 0.72 -8.08 -0.62
N THR A 24 1.77 -7.66 0.10
CA THR A 24 2.25 -6.27 0.09
C THR A 24 2.94 -5.90 -1.22
N THR A 25 3.65 -6.83 -1.86
CA THR A 25 4.35 -6.60 -3.13
C THR A 25 3.37 -6.49 -4.29
N LEU A 26 2.33 -7.34 -4.33
CA LEU A 26 1.27 -7.23 -5.33
C LEU A 26 0.43 -5.97 -5.14
N ALA A 27 0.25 -5.52 -3.90
CA ALA A 27 -0.44 -4.26 -3.59
C ALA A 27 0.39 -3.01 -3.93
N GLN A 28 1.70 -3.13 -4.21
CA GLN A 28 2.52 -1.98 -4.59
C GLN A 28 2.12 -1.49 -5.98
N THR A 29 1.91 -0.18 -6.05
CA THR A 29 1.56 0.51 -7.28
C THR A 29 2.61 0.36 -8.37
N ASP A 30 3.89 0.27 -7.99
CA ASP A 30 4.99 0.17 -8.96
C ASP A 30 5.08 -1.19 -9.67
N VAL A 31 4.44 -2.24 -9.13
CA VAL A 31 4.51 -3.60 -9.67
C VAL A 31 3.37 -3.85 -10.66
N LEU A 32 2.12 -3.71 -10.22
CA LEU A 32 0.95 -4.03 -11.04
C LEU A 32 0.20 -2.80 -11.56
N ALA A 33 0.16 -1.72 -10.78
CA ALA A 33 -0.65 -0.54 -11.13
C ALA A 33 0.02 0.34 -12.18
N ARG A 34 1.35 0.37 -12.23
CA ARG A 34 2.12 1.40 -12.94
C ARG A 34 1.78 1.48 -14.43
N LEU A 35 1.69 0.35 -15.12
CA LEU A 35 1.33 0.32 -16.55
C LEU A 35 -0.12 0.77 -16.82
N PRO A 36 -1.15 0.19 -16.19
CA PRO A 36 -2.52 0.63 -16.41
C PRO A 36 -2.74 2.09 -16.00
N LEU A 37 -2.09 2.58 -14.93
CA LEU A 37 -2.18 3.99 -14.54
C LEU A 37 -1.55 4.92 -15.58
N GLN A 38 -0.37 4.57 -16.10
CA GLN A 38 0.27 5.34 -17.16
C GLN A 38 -0.54 5.33 -18.45
N ASN A 39 -1.17 4.19 -18.78
CA ASN A 39 -2.07 4.07 -19.92
C ASN A 39 -3.31 4.97 -19.74
N LEU A 40 -3.92 4.97 -18.56
CA LEU A 40 -5.08 5.80 -18.24
C LEU A 40 -4.74 7.30 -18.30
N LEU A 41 -3.67 7.73 -17.63
CA LEU A 41 -3.26 9.14 -17.59
C LEU A 41 -2.90 9.68 -18.98
N LYS A 42 -2.32 8.82 -19.83
CA LYS A 42 -1.86 9.22 -21.17
C LYS A 42 -2.96 9.10 -22.24
N ASN A 43 -3.71 8.00 -22.27
CA ASN A 43 -4.61 7.66 -23.37
C ASN A 43 -6.06 8.03 -23.11
N GLU A 44 -6.52 8.04 -21.85
CA GLU A 44 -7.89 8.42 -21.49
C GLU A 44 -7.97 9.88 -21.05
N LEU A 45 -7.00 10.33 -20.25
CA LEU A 45 -7.00 11.66 -19.66
C LEU A 45 -6.18 12.69 -20.46
N HIS A 46 -5.46 12.24 -21.51
CA HIS A 46 -4.63 13.06 -22.39
C HIS A 46 -3.71 14.05 -21.66
N LEU A 47 -3.23 13.69 -20.47
CA LEU A 47 -2.39 14.59 -19.68
C LEU A 47 -1.06 14.84 -20.38
N ASP A 48 -0.60 16.09 -20.30
CA ASP A 48 0.75 16.43 -20.73
C ASP A 48 1.81 15.66 -19.92
N ARG A 49 2.95 15.40 -20.54
CA ARG A 49 4.05 14.61 -19.96
C ARG A 49 4.53 15.22 -18.63
N THR A 50 4.42 16.54 -18.50
CA THR A 50 4.72 17.32 -17.29
C THR A 50 3.74 17.04 -16.15
N ALA A 51 2.45 16.97 -16.42
CA ALA A 51 1.43 16.69 -15.40
C ALA A 51 1.54 15.24 -14.91
N ASN A 52 1.82 14.31 -15.82
CA ASN A 52 2.03 12.90 -15.47
C ASN A 52 3.27 12.69 -14.58
N SER A 53 4.39 13.37 -14.86
CA SER A 53 5.57 13.29 -14.00
C SER A 53 5.34 13.91 -12.62
N ALA A 54 4.63 15.05 -12.55
CA ALA A 54 4.24 15.67 -11.28
C ALA A 54 3.35 14.74 -10.44
N PHE A 55 2.40 14.04 -11.06
CA PHE A 55 1.55 13.06 -10.37
C PHE A 55 2.39 11.95 -9.71
N PHE A 56 3.28 11.30 -10.45
CA PHE A 56 4.14 10.25 -9.89
C PHE A 56 5.16 10.79 -8.89
N PHE A 57 5.62 12.03 -9.03
CA PHE A 57 6.48 12.69 -8.05
C PHE A 57 5.76 12.83 -6.70
N TRP A 58 4.55 13.38 -6.69
CA TRP A 58 3.75 13.52 -5.46
C TRP A 58 3.35 12.17 -4.86
N ALA A 59 2.99 11.18 -5.70
CA ALA A 59 2.70 9.83 -5.24
C ALA A 59 3.93 9.15 -4.61
N GLY A 60 5.12 9.35 -5.19
CA GLY A 60 6.39 8.89 -4.64
C GLY A 60 6.76 9.61 -3.35
N LEU A 61 6.37 10.89 -3.19
CA LEU A 61 6.68 11.66 -2.00
C LEU A 61 6.09 11.05 -0.72
N ALA A 62 4.92 10.42 -0.83
CA ALA A 62 4.27 9.73 0.28
C ALA A 62 5.17 8.64 0.91
N TRP A 63 6.11 8.06 0.15
CA TRP A 63 7.05 7.08 0.69
C TRP A 63 8.04 7.69 1.71
N TYR A 64 8.35 8.98 1.61
CA TYR A 64 9.22 9.66 2.59
C TYR A 64 8.55 9.89 3.94
N VAL A 65 7.24 9.69 4.05
CA VAL A 65 6.51 9.75 5.34
C VAL A 65 6.65 8.44 6.12
N LYS A 66 7.14 7.35 5.49
CA LYS A 66 7.32 6.04 6.16
C LYS A 66 8.15 6.08 7.45
N PRO A 67 9.27 6.81 7.54
CA PRO A 67 10.04 6.93 8.79
C PRO A 67 9.20 7.51 9.94
N LEU A 68 8.37 8.52 9.65
CA LEU A 68 7.45 9.11 10.63
C LEU A 68 6.40 8.10 11.06
N ALA A 69 5.84 7.34 10.12
CA ALA A 69 4.92 6.26 10.45
C ALA A 69 5.58 5.19 11.33
N GLY A 70 6.85 4.84 11.07
CA GLY A 70 7.64 3.93 11.92
C GLY A 70 7.77 4.43 13.36
N VAL A 71 8.16 5.70 13.54
CA VAL A 71 8.25 6.34 14.86
C VAL A 71 6.90 6.35 15.58
N LEU A 72 5.81 6.67 14.86
CA LEU A 72 4.45 6.64 15.41
C LEU A 72 4.03 5.24 15.86
N THR A 73 4.35 4.20 15.07
CA THR A 73 4.02 2.82 15.41
C THR A 73 4.79 2.28 16.62
N ASP A 74 6.02 2.76 16.82
CA ASP A 74 6.85 2.35 17.96
C ASP A 74 6.53 3.17 19.23
N ALA A 75 6.07 4.42 19.10
CA ALA A 75 5.75 5.30 20.22
C ALA A 75 4.35 5.07 20.82
N PHE A 76 3.35 4.68 20.02
CA PHE A 76 1.97 4.51 20.49
C PHE A 76 1.47 3.07 20.29
N PRO A 77 1.26 2.28 21.36
CA PRO A 77 0.68 0.95 21.22
C PRO A 77 -0.83 1.04 20.92
N LEU A 78 -1.24 0.69 19.70
CA LEU A 78 -2.66 0.50 19.35
C LEU A 78 -3.18 -0.83 19.92
N PHE A 79 -4.26 -0.76 20.72
CA PHE A 79 -4.97 -1.93 21.26
C PHE A 79 -4.07 -2.95 22.00
N GLY A 80 -3.05 -2.48 22.71
CA GLY A 80 -2.15 -3.34 23.50
C GLY A 80 -1.14 -4.16 22.69
N SER A 81 -1.09 -3.99 21.36
CA SER A 81 -0.09 -4.64 20.50
C SER A 81 0.71 -3.58 19.73
N ARG A 82 2.04 -3.63 19.81
CA ARG A 82 2.90 -2.61 19.17
C ARG A 82 2.93 -2.68 17.64
N ARG A 83 2.70 -3.86 17.04
CA ARG A 83 2.90 -4.07 15.58
C ARG A 83 1.71 -4.67 14.83
N ARG A 84 0.89 -5.52 15.46
CA ARG A 84 -0.23 -6.22 14.78
C ARG A 84 -1.35 -5.26 14.39
N GLY A 85 -1.73 -4.36 15.30
CA GLY A 85 -2.79 -3.37 15.04
C GLY A 85 -2.48 -2.48 13.83
N TYR A 86 -1.25 -2.00 13.72
CA TYR A 86 -0.81 -1.15 12.60
C TYR A 86 -0.77 -1.90 11.27
N LEU A 87 -0.32 -3.17 11.26
CA LEU A 87 -0.32 -3.98 10.04
C LEU A 87 -1.73 -4.24 9.51
N LEU A 88 -2.67 -4.59 10.41
CA LEU A 88 -4.06 -4.80 10.02
C LEU A 88 -4.71 -3.50 9.54
N ALA A 89 -4.56 -2.41 10.28
CA ALA A 89 -5.10 -1.11 9.89
C ALA A 89 -4.54 -0.64 8.52
N GLY A 90 -3.23 -0.75 8.31
CA GLY A 90 -2.59 -0.41 7.04
C GLY A 90 -3.07 -1.29 5.89
N ALA A 91 -3.21 -2.60 6.11
CA ALA A 91 -3.73 -3.52 5.10
C ALA A 91 -5.20 -3.22 4.75
N THR A 92 -6.04 -2.94 5.74
CA THR A 92 -7.45 -2.56 5.52
C THR A 92 -7.56 -1.24 4.77
N LEU A 93 -6.79 -0.22 5.16
CA LEU A 93 -6.76 1.07 4.44
C LEU A 93 -6.28 0.91 3.00
N ALA A 94 -5.25 0.09 2.76
CA ALA A 94 -4.78 -0.20 1.41
C ALA A 94 -5.87 -0.91 0.58
N ALA A 95 -6.54 -1.92 1.15
CA ALA A 95 -7.64 -2.62 0.48
C ALA A 95 -8.80 -1.67 0.14
N LEU A 96 -9.18 -0.79 1.07
CA LEU A 96 -10.21 0.22 0.84
C LEU A 96 -9.78 1.23 -0.23
N GLY A 97 -8.51 1.64 -0.26
CA GLY A 97 -7.98 2.53 -1.30
C GLY A 97 -8.05 1.90 -2.69
N TRP A 98 -7.69 0.63 -2.81
CA TRP A 98 -7.83 -0.13 -4.07
C TRP A 98 -9.28 -0.32 -4.50
N LEU A 99 -10.18 -0.64 -3.57
CA LEU A 99 -11.62 -0.73 -3.86
C LEU A 99 -12.19 0.63 -4.28
N ALA A 100 -11.80 1.71 -3.59
CA ALA A 100 -12.20 3.06 -3.94
C ALA A 100 -11.74 3.41 -5.37
N MET A 101 -10.49 3.11 -5.74
CA MET A 101 -10.03 3.32 -7.11
C MET A 101 -10.84 2.52 -8.14
N GLY A 102 -11.22 1.27 -7.82
CA GLY A 102 -12.04 0.45 -8.72
C GLY A 102 -13.48 0.93 -8.89
N VAL A 103 -14.04 1.60 -7.87
CA VAL A 103 -15.44 2.09 -7.87
C VAL A 103 -15.54 3.55 -8.36
N THR A 104 -14.50 4.36 -8.14
CA THR A 104 -14.52 5.79 -8.49
C THR A 104 -14.49 5.95 -10.01
N ARG A 105 -15.43 6.76 -10.56
CA ARG A 105 -15.45 7.09 -11.98
C ARG A 105 -14.20 7.91 -12.34
N HIS A 106 -13.56 7.56 -13.46
CA HIS A 106 -12.29 8.11 -13.95
C HIS A 106 -12.33 9.59 -14.42
N ASP A 107 -13.17 10.42 -13.82
CA ASP A 107 -13.33 11.83 -14.15
C ASP A 107 -12.57 12.71 -13.14
N TYR A 108 -11.26 12.82 -13.33
CA TYR A 108 -10.39 13.70 -12.53
C TYR A 108 -10.38 15.15 -13.05
N ARG A 109 -11.20 15.46 -14.06
CA ARG A 109 -11.27 16.77 -14.73
C ARG A 109 -11.59 17.92 -13.75
N HIS A 110 -12.27 17.62 -12.64
CA HIS A 110 -12.66 18.59 -11.62
C HIS A 110 -11.59 18.86 -10.55
N LEU A 111 -10.50 18.09 -10.51
CA LEU A 111 -9.39 18.28 -9.55
C LEU A 111 -8.23 19.11 -10.12
N LEU A 112 -8.27 19.42 -11.42
CA LEU A 112 -7.25 20.19 -12.15
C LEU A 112 -7.74 21.59 -12.55
N LEU A 113 -8.88 22.04 -12.02
CA LEU A 113 -9.39 23.40 -12.17
C LEU A 113 -8.93 24.28 -11.00
#